data_AF-A0A928JH47-F1
#
_entry.id   AF-A0A928JH47-F1
#
_cell.length_a   1.000
_cell.length_b   1.000
_cell.length_c   1.000
_cell.angle_alpha   90.00
_cell.angle_beta   90.00
_cell.angle_gamma   90.00
#
_symmetry.space_group_name_H-M   'P 1'
#
loop_
_entity.id
_entity.type
_entity.pdbx_description
1 polymer ?
#
loop_
_entity_poly.entity_id
_entity_poly.type
_entity_poly.pdbx_seq_one_letter_code
_entity_poly.pdbx_strand_id
1 'polypeptide(L)'
;MVRLISRMPHRFRERWQDFKMLSKLFVSFLSGLSLQKITFASVIAGVGGFAAWFLGGWDTLIICYITLMVIDYLTGVAKAIYQKKLSSKTGFRGILKKLLAICVIGLSVSLQNILPEAVPLREVTVLFFIANEGFSILENADGLIPLPEKLRSVLYQIQDKAQNEENKKDNSDAD
;
A
#
# COMPACT_ATOMS: atom_id res chain seq x y z
N MET A 1 11.10 9.92 -54.40
CA MET A 1 12.19 9.59 -53.45
C MET A 1 12.99 8.34 -53.81
N VAL A 2 12.36 7.17 -54.05
CA VAL A 2 13.09 5.90 -54.31
C VAL A 2 13.98 5.96 -55.57
N ARG A 3 13.52 6.62 -56.64
CA ARG A 3 14.28 6.81 -57.90
C ARG A 3 15.51 7.73 -57.78
N LEU A 4 15.59 8.55 -56.72
CA LEU A 4 16.72 9.45 -56.45
C LEU A 4 17.83 8.73 -55.67
N ILE A 5 17.45 7.83 -54.77
CA ILE A 5 18.39 7.02 -53.97
C ILE A 5 19.15 6.01 -54.84
N SER A 6 18.52 5.50 -55.90
CA SER A 6 19.13 4.53 -56.81
C SER A 6 20.20 5.11 -57.73
N ARG A 7 20.29 6.44 -57.87
CA ARG A 7 21.35 7.13 -58.63
C ARG A 7 22.49 7.65 -57.76
N MET A 8 22.43 7.45 -56.44
CA MET A 8 23.50 7.89 -55.54
C MET A 8 24.70 6.93 -55.59
N PRO A 9 25.92 7.46 -55.43
CA PRO A 9 27.14 6.65 -55.34
C PRO A 9 27.05 5.62 -54.22
N HIS A 10 27.64 4.43 -54.43
CA HIS A 10 27.49 3.26 -53.55
C HIS A 10 27.70 3.58 -52.06
N ARG A 11 28.80 4.28 -51.73
CA ARG A 11 29.15 4.71 -50.37
C ARG A 11 28.09 5.58 -49.69
N PHE A 12 27.32 6.34 -50.46
CA PHE A 12 26.25 7.20 -49.93
C PHE A 12 24.96 6.41 -49.68
N ARG A 13 24.74 5.32 -50.43
CA ARG A 13 23.59 4.45 -50.25
C ARG A 13 23.68 3.61 -48.99
N GLU A 14 24.86 3.11 -48.67
CA GLU A 14 25.14 2.40 -47.40
C GLU A 14 24.88 3.36 -46.21
N ARG A 15 25.50 4.55 -46.22
CA ARG A 15 25.26 5.56 -45.17
C ARG A 15 23.79 5.96 -45.03
N TRP A 16 23.04 5.97 -46.13
CA TRP A 16 21.61 6.27 -46.11
C TRP A 16 20.77 5.11 -45.54
N GLN A 17 21.20 3.86 -45.78
CA GLN A 17 20.60 2.68 -45.15
C GLN A 17 20.92 2.63 -43.66
N ASP A 18 22.17 2.94 -43.27
CA ASP A 18 22.58 3.07 -41.87
C ASP A 18 21.77 4.16 -41.17
N PHE A 19 21.58 5.32 -41.79
CA PHE A 19 20.76 6.39 -41.25
C PHE A 19 19.29 5.95 -41.05
N LYS A 20 18.72 5.20 -42.00
CA LYS A 20 17.37 4.63 -41.86
C LYS A 20 17.29 3.56 -40.77
N MET A 21 18.32 2.75 -40.61
CA MET A 21 18.39 1.74 -39.56
C MET A 21 18.50 2.40 -38.19
N LEU A 22 19.39 3.39 -38.05
CA LEU A 22 19.55 4.20 -36.85
C LEU A 22 18.27 4.96 -36.51
N SER A 23 17.59 5.56 -37.49
CA SER A 23 16.31 6.24 -37.25
C SER A 23 15.22 5.27 -36.80
N LYS A 24 15.18 4.05 -37.36
CA LYS A 24 14.23 3.00 -36.93
C LYS A 24 14.57 2.50 -35.52
N LEU A 25 15.84 2.30 -35.20
CA LEU A 25 16.29 1.91 -33.85
C LEU A 25 15.96 3.01 -32.83
N PHE A 26 16.15 4.28 -33.21
CA PHE A 26 15.83 5.42 -32.37
C PHE A 26 14.33 5.57 -32.14
N VAL A 27 13.50 5.45 -33.18
CA VAL A 27 12.03 5.46 -33.05
C VAL A 27 11.55 4.25 -32.24
N SER A 28 12.12 3.06 -32.44
CA SER A 28 11.81 1.86 -31.64
C SER A 28 12.16 2.06 -30.17
N PHE A 29 13.34 2.63 -29.86
CA PHE A 29 13.76 2.95 -28.50
C PHE A 29 12.84 3.99 -27.83
N LEU A 30 12.50 5.08 -28.52
CA LEU A 30 11.55 6.08 -28.01
C LEU A 30 10.15 5.51 -27.79
N SER A 31 9.69 4.64 -28.70
CA SER A 31 8.40 3.95 -28.55
C SER A 31 8.41 2.92 -27.41
N GLY A 32 9.54 2.24 -27.18
CA GLY A 32 9.73 1.32 -26.06
C GLY A 32 9.65 2.01 -24.70
N LEU A 33 10.22 3.22 -24.59
CA LEU A 33 10.09 4.08 -23.40
C LEU A 33 8.62 4.47 -23.12
N SER A 34 7.81 4.67 -24.15
CA SER A 34 6.38 4.94 -23.99
C SER A 34 5.57 3.70 -23.59
N LEU A 35 5.91 2.54 -24.15
CA LEU A 35 5.26 1.27 -23.83
C LEU A 35 5.49 0.85 -22.38
N GLN A 36 6.71 1.01 -21.85
CA GLN A 36 7.00 0.71 -20.43
C GLN A 36 6.19 1.56 -19.45
N LYS A 37 5.97 2.84 -19.78
CA LYS A 37 5.13 3.74 -18.96
C LYS A 37 3.66 3.34 -19.03
N ILE A 38 3.17 3.00 -20.23
CA ILE A 38 1.78 2.58 -20.44
C ILE A 38 1.51 1.26 -19.72
N THR A 39 2.36 0.24 -19.88
CA THR A 39 2.17 -1.06 -19.21
C THR A 39 2.21 -0.93 -17.69
N PHE A 40 3.13 -0.14 -17.15
CA PHE A 40 3.18 0.12 -15.71
C PHE A 40 1.92 0.85 -15.21
N ALA A 41 1.46 1.88 -15.92
CA ALA A 41 0.22 2.58 -15.60
C ALA A 41 -1.00 1.66 -15.67
N SER A 42 -1.07 0.76 -16.66
CA SER A 42 -2.14 -0.23 -16.79
C SER A 42 -2.18 -1.22 -15.62
N VAL A 43 -1.01 -1.68 -15.16
CA VAL A 43 -0.92 -2.57 -13.99
C VAL A 43 -1.40 -1.85 -12.74
N ILE A 44 -0.94 -0.61 -12.51
CA ILE A 44 -1.39 0.20 -11.37
C ILE A 44 -2.91 0.45 -11.45
N ALA A 45 -3.42 0.82 -12.62
CA ALA A 45 -4.84 1.06 -12.82
C ALA A 45 -5.67 -0.22 -12.59
N GLY A 46 -5.19 -1.38 -13.06
CA GLY A 46 -5.84 -2.66 -12.84
C GLY A 46 -5.87 -3.05 -11.36
N VAL A 47 -4.74 -2.95 -10.66
CA VAL A 47 -4.65 -3.24 -9.22
C VAL A 47 -5.46 -2.23 -8.40
N GLY A 48 -5.37 -0.95 -8.72
CA GLY A 48 -6.11 0.12 -8.05
C GLY A 48 -7.62 0.00 -8.27
N GLY A 49 -8.04 -0.31 -9.49
CA GLY A 49 -9.44 -0.58 -9.83
C GLY A 49 -9.99 -1.80 -9.10
N PHE A 50 -9.24 -2.90 -9.05
CA PHE A 50 -9.61 -4.08 -8.27
C PHE A 50 -9.68 -3.77 -6.78
N ALA A 51 -8.71 -3.04 -6.22
CA ALA A 51 -8.70 -2.67 -4.81
C ALA A 51 -9.89 -1.75 -4.46
N ALA A 52 -10.20 -0.75 -5.29
CA ALA A 52 -11.35 0.12 -5.08
C ALA A 52 -12.66 -0.66 -5.13
N TRP A 53 -12.80 -1.61 -6.04
CA TRP A 53 -13.96 -2.51 -6.09
C TRP A 53 -14.05 -3.38 -4.83
N PHE A 54 -12.94 -4.02 -4.42
CA PHE A 54 -12.89 -4.92 -3.27
C PHE A 54 -13.19 -4.22 -1.94
N LEU A 55 -12.78 -2.95 -1.79
CA LEU A 55 -13.01 -2.14 -0.59
C LEU A 55 -14.38 -1.43 -0.58
N GLY A 56 -15.21 -1.66 -1.59
CA GLY A 56 -16.54 -1.05 -1.70
C GLY A 56 -16.51 0.44 -2.03
N GLY A 57 -15.43 0.92 -2.67
CA GLY A 57 -15.27 2.30 -3.12
C GLY A 57 -13.99 2.97 -2.61
N TRP A 58 -13.70 4.14 -3.20
CA TRP A 58 -12.58 5.01 -2.82
C TRP A 58 -13.10 6.30 -2.18
N ASP A 59 -13.60 6.17 -0.95
CA ASP A 59 -14.22 7.26 -0.20
C ASP A 59 -13.32 7.79 0.92
N THR A 60 -13.81 8.82 1.62
CA THR A 60 -13.08 9.49 2.71
C THR A 60 -12.68 8.53 3.83
N LEU A 61 -13.47 7.48 4.11
CA LEU A 61 -13.16 6.49 5.14
C LEU A 61 -11.92 5.66 4.77
N ILE A 62 -11.88 5.12 3.54
CA ILE A 62 -10.72 4.36 3.06
C ILE A 62 -9.49 5.26 2.95
N ILE A 63 -9.64 6.49 2.43
CA ILE A 63 -8.53 7.46 2.35
C ILE A 63 -7.97 7.79 3.74
N CYS A 64 -8.84 8.00 4.73
CA CYS A 64 -8.45 8.23 6.12
C CYS A 64 -7.66 7.03 6.67
N TYR A 65 -8.18 5.81 6.48
CA TYR A 65 -7.52 4.60 6.95
C TYR A 65 -6.12 4.42 6.35
N ILE A 66 -5.97 4.57 5.02
CA ILE A 66 -4.68 4.49 4.34
C ILE A 66 -3.72 5.58 4.84
N THR A 67 -4.22 6.80 5.05
CA THR A 67 -3.41 7.91 5.57
C THR A 67 -2.88 7.58 6.97
N LEU A 68 -3.71 7.03 7.85
CA LEU A 68 -3.27 6.60 9.18
C LEU A 68 -2.27 5.44 9.12
N MET A 69 -2.43 4.49 8.21
CA MET A 69 -1.45 3.42 8.01
C MET A 69 -0.06 3.96 7.64
N VAL A 70 -0.01 4.99 6.79
CA VAL A 70 1.25 5.67 6.40
C VAL A 70 1.84 6.41 7.59
N ILE A 71 1.04 7.19 8.32
CA ILE A 71 1.50 7.92 9.52
C ILE A 71 2.03 6.95 10.57
N ASP A 72 1.31 5.86 10.83
CA ASP A 72 1.71 4.83 11.77
C ASP A 72 3.06 4.19 11.38
N TYR A 73 3.25 3.86 10.10
CA TYR A 73 4.53 3.33 9.62
C TYR A 73 5.68 4.34 9.83
N LEU A 74 5.46 5.61 9.50
CA LEU A 74 6.46 6.66 9.67
C LEU A 74 6.80 6.88 11.15
N THR A 75 5.80 6.93 12.02
CA THR A 75 5.99 7.09 13.47
C THR A 75 6.69 5.87 14.10
N GLY A 76 6.33 4.65 13.69
CA GLY A 76 6.99 3.43 14.13
C GLY A 76 8.45 3.37 13.69
N VAL A 77 8.77 3.77 12.45
CA VAL A 77 10.15 3.90 11.97
C VAL A 77 10.90 4.96 12.78
N ALA A 78 10.30 6.13 13.03
CA ALA A 78 10.90 7.19 13.84
C ALA A 78 11.24 6.71 15.26
N LYS A 79 10.30 6.02 15.93
CA LYS A 79 10.51 5.42 17.26
C LYS A 79 11.64 4.39 17.24
N ALA A 80 11.67 3.51 16.24
CA ALA A 80 12.69 2.48 16.11
C ALA A 80 14.11 3.07 15.89
N ILE A 81 14.21 4.16 15.12
CA ILE A 81 15.46 4.91 14.93
C ILE A 81 15.89 5.56 16.24
N TYR A 82 14.98 6.26 16.93
CA TYR A 82 15.27 6.91 18.21
C TYR A 82 15.76 5.92 19.27
N GLN A 83 15.13 4.74 19.34
CA GLN A 83 15.52 3.67 20.25
C GLN A 83 16.70 2.82 19.75
N LYS A 84 17.23 3.09 18.55
CA LYS A 84 18.29 2.30 17.87
C LYS A 84 17.96 0.80 17.76
N LYS A 85 16.68 0.45 17.69
CA LYS A 85 16.17 -0.93 17.61
C LYS A 85 15.38 -1.12 16.32
N LEU A 86 16.08 -1.14 15.19
CA LEU A 86 15.49 -1.47 13.91
C LEU A 86 15.46 -2.99 13.73
N SER A 87 14.27 -3.58 13.79
CA SER A 87 14.05 -5.00 13.53
C SER A 87 13.14 -5.17 12.33
N SER A 88 13.67 -5.74 11.26
CA SER A 88 12.90 -6.08 10.04
C SER A 88 11.77 -7.08 10.33
N LYS A 89 11.97 -7.99 11.28
CA LYS A 89 10.96 -8.97 11.73
C LYS A 89 9.74 -8.28 12.34
N THR A 90 9.97 -7.21 13.12
CA THR A 90 8.89 -6.42 13.71
C THR A 90 8.16 -5.62 12.63
N GLY A 91 8.88 -5.01 11.70
CA GLY A 91 8.28 -4.28 10.57
C GLY A 91 7.43 -5.18 9.66
N PHE A 92 7.93 -6.38 9.32
CA PHE A 92 7.18 -7.35 8.51
C PHE A 92 5.89 -7.80 9.18
N ARG A 93 5.91 -8.08 10.50
CA ARG A 93 4.71 -8.41 11.26
C ARG A 93 3.68 -7.28 11.24
N GLY A 94 4.12 -6.02 11.34
CA GLY A 94 3.23 -4.86 11.24
C GLY A 94 2.55 -4.77 9.87
N ILE A 95 3.32 -4.93 8.79
CA ILE A 95 2.77 -4.90 7.42
C ILE A 95 1.78 -6.04 7.20
N LEU A 96 2.09 -7.26 7.67
CA LEU A 96 1.19 -8.40 7.52
C LEU A 96 -0.15 -8.17 8.23
N LYS A 97 -0.14 -7.62 9.46
CA LYS A 97 -1.37 -7.27 10.19
C LYS A 97 -2.23 -6.27 9.42
N LYS A 98 -1.60 -5.27 8.80
CA LYS A 98 -2.28 -4.25 7.98
C LYS A 98 -2.90 -4.84 6.71
N LEU A 99 -2.21 -5.75 6.02
CA LEU A 99 -2.78 -6.47 4.88
C LEU A 99 -3.99 -7.31 5.27
N LEU A 100 -3.94 -7.98 6.42
CA LEU A 100 -5.08 -8.73 6.95
C LEU A 100 -6.27 -7.80 7.27
N ALA A 101 -6.02 -6.61 7.84
CA ALA A 101 -7.07 -5.62 8.08
C ALA A 101 -7.77 -5.18 6.79
N ILE A 102 -7.02 -4.93 5.71
CA ILE A 102 -7.58 -4.63 4.37
C ILE A 102 -8.45 -5.80 3.87
N CYS A 103 -8.02 -7.05 4.07
CA CYS A 103 -8.83 -8.23 3.73
C CYS A 103 -10.14 -8.29 4.52
N VAL A 104 -10.11 -7.97 5.82
CA VAL A 104 -11.31 -7.93 6.68
C VAL A 104 -12.27 -6.82 6.24
N ILE A 105 -11.76 -5.67 5.79
CA ILE A 105 -12.59 -4.60 5.21
C ILE A 105 -13.27 -5.09 3.92
N GLY A 106 -12.56 -5.77 3.02
CA GLY A 106 -13.21 -6.32 1.82
C GLY A 106 -14.22 -7.43 2.12
N LEU A 107 -14.00 -8.20 3.20
CA LEU A 107 -14.98 -9.16 3.69
C LEU A 107 -16.23 -8.44 4.22
N SER A 108 -16.10 -7.34 4.96
CA SER A 108 -17.26 -6.60 5.48
C SER A 108 -18.10 -5.98 4.36
N VAL A 109 -17.47 -5.54 3.27
CA VAL A 109 -18.17 -5.13 2.03
C VAL A 109 -18.97 -6.30 1.45
N SER A 110 -18.35 -7.47 1.36
CA SER A 110 -19.00 -8.68 0.83
C SER A 110 -20.20 -9.09 1.69
N LEU A 111 -20.09 -8.99 3.01
CA LEU A 111 -21.19 -9.25 3.95
C LEU A 111 -22.27 -8.18 3.86
N GLN A 112 -21.91 -6.90 3.78
CA GLN A 112 -22.84 -5.79 3.63
C GLN A 112 -23.78 -5.99 2.43
N ASN A 113 -23.27 -6.52 1.33
CA ASN A 113 -24.04 -6.76 0.10
C ASN A 113 -25.06 -7.90 0.23
N ILE A 114 -24.91 -8.78 1.23
CA ILE A 114 -25.78 -9.95 1.44
C ILE A 114 -26.79 -9.67 2.56
N LEU A 115 -26.43 -8.82 3.52
CA LEU A 115 -27.31 -8.49 4.64
C LEU A 115 -28.37 -7.46 4.21
N PRO A 116 -29.66 -7.66 4.58
CA PRO A 116 -30.67 -6.62 4.47
C PRO A 116 -30.29 -5.38 5.30
N GLU A 117 -30.60 -4.20 4.78
CA GLU A 117 -30.34 -2.83 5.29
C GLU A 117 -30.57 -2.62 6.80
N ALA A 118 -29.68 -3.12 7.65
CA ALA A 118 -29.79 -2.94 9.10
C ALA A 118 -28.55 -2.25 9.72
N VAL A 119 -27.34 -2.60 9.28
CA VAL A 119 -26.10 -2.12 9.89
C VAL A 119 -25.07 -1.79 8.81
N PRO A 120 -24.41 -0.61 8.88
CA PRO A 120 -23.31 -0.23 8.00
C PRO A 120 -22.00 -0.92 8.42
N LEU A 121 -21.91 -2.22 8.16
CA LEU A 121 -20.80 -3.10 8.51
C LEU A 121 -19.47 -2.63 7.95
N ARG A 122 -19.45 -2.15 6.70
CA ARG A 122 -18.25 -1.62 6.06
C ARG A 122 -17.70 -0.45 6.86
N GLU A 123 -18.53 0.54 7.14
CA GLU A 123 -18.17 1.77 7.85
C GLU A 123 -17.71 1.46 9.27
N VAL A 124 -18.44 0.61 9.99
CA VAL A 124 -18.08 0.19 11.36
C VAL A 124 -16.74 -0.54 11.37
N THR A 125 -16.50 -1.43 10.40
CA THR A 125 -15.24 -2.18 10.29
C THR A 125 -14.07 -1.24 9.99
N VAL A 126 -14.23 -0.31 9.04
CA VAL A 126 -13.18 0.66 8.71
C VAL A 126 -12.90 1.58 9.90
N LEU A 127 -13.93 2.05 10.61
CA LEU A 127 -13.77 2.87 11.82
C LEU A 127 -13.04 2.13 12.94
N PHE A 128 -13.32 0.84 13.11
CA PHE A 128 -12.59 -0.01 14.06
C PHE A 128 -11.10 -0.05 13.73
N PHE A 129 -10.73 -0.25 12.46
CA PHE A 129 -9.32 -0.26 12.06
C PHE A 129 -8.67 1.12 12.09
N ILE A 130 -9.41 2.19 11.82
CA ILE A 130 -8.96 3.58 12.05
C ILE A 130 -8.60 3.80 13.52
N ALA A 131 -9.45 3.33 14.45
CA ALA A 131 -9.15 3.42 15.88
C ALA A 131 -7.88 2.62 16.25
N ASN A 132 -7.71 1.43 15.67
CA ASN A 132 -6.52 0.59 15.90
C ASN A 132 -5.23 1.28 15.41
N GLU A 133 -5.23 1.90 14.22
CA GLU A 133 -4.08 2.67 13.75
C GLU A 133 -3.85 3.90 14.64
N GLY A 134 -4.91 4.54 15.14
CA GLY A 134 -4.81 5.62 16.12
C GLY A 134 -4.10 5.20 17.40
N PHE A 135 -4.45 4.03 17.97
CA PHE A 135 -3.76 3.48 19.14
C PHE A 135 -2.29 3.15 18.85
N SER A 136 -2.00 2.58 17.68
CA SER A 136 -0.63 2.28 17.24
C SER A 136 0.22 3.55 17.10
N ILE A 137 -0.34 4.62 16.53
CA ILE A 137 0.32 5.94 16.45
C ILE A 137 0.58 6.50 17.84
N LEU A 138 -0.38 6.42 18.76
CA LEU A 138 -0.19 6.88 20.14
C LEU A 138 0.92 6.09 20.85
N GLU A 139 1.00 4.78 20.63
CA GLU A 139 2.08 3.95 21.15
C GLU A 139 3.44 4.34 20.53
N ASN A 140 3.47 4.66 19.24
CA ASN A 140 4.69 5.08 18.54
C ASN A 140 5.14 6.49 18.94
N ALA A 141 4.18 7.37 19.26
CA ALA A 141 4.41 8.70 19.79
C ALA A 141 4.93 8.66 21.24
N ASP A 142 4.57 7.62 21.99
CA ASP A 142 5.03 7.44 23.35
C ASP A 142 6.56 7.32 23.43
N GLY A 143 7.18 8.25 24.16
CA GLY A 143 8.63 8.36 24.29
C GLY A 143 9.31 9.21 23.21
N LEU A 144 8.59 9.64 22.15
CA LEU A 144 9.02 10.67 21.21
C LEU A 144 8.48 12.05 21.59
N ILE A 145 7.23 12.09 22.05
CA ILE A 145 6.56 13.30 22.52
C ILE A 145 5.98 13.07 23.93
N PRO A 146 5.88 14.12 24.77
CA PRO A 146 5.28 14.01 26.08
C PRO A 146 3.76 13.78 25.96
N LEU A 147 3.31 12.56 26.23
CA LEU A 147 1.88 12.23 26.32
C LEU A 147 1.36 12.46 27.76
N PRO A 148 0.13 12.98 27.94
CA PRO A 148 -0.47 13.12 29.26
C PRO A 148 -0.60 11.77 29.99
N GLU A 149 -0.30 11.73 31.29
CA GLU A 149 -0.29 10.47 32.06
C GLU A 149 -1.62 9.71 32.01
N LYS A 150 -2.75 10.43 32.00
CA LYS A 150 -4.09 9.83 31.88
C LYS A 150 -4.30 9.11 30.55
N LEU A 151 -3.75 9.64 29.45
CA LEU A 151 -3.84 9.01 28.14
C LEU A 151 -2.97 7.76 28.08
N ARG A 152 -1.74 7.89 28.59
CA ARG A 152 -0.77 6.79 28.66
C ARG A 152 -1.30 5.62 29.50
N SER A 153 -1.90 5.90 30.65
CA SER A 153 -2.43 4.85 31.54
C SER A 153 -3.60 4.09 30.92
N VAL A 154 -4.51 4.77 30.22
CA VAL A 154 -5.62 4.13 29.51
C VAL A 154 -5.09 3.29 28.33
N LEU A 155 -4.12 3.82 27.58
CA LEU A 155 -3.50 3.10 26.46
C LEU A 155 -2.88 1.77 26.91
N TYR A 156 -2.06 1.78 27.96
CA TYR A 156 -1.44 0.56 28.47
C TYR A 156 -2.44 -0.41 29.09
N GLN A 157 -3.47 0.07 29.80
CA GLN A 157 -4.52 -0.81 30.33
C GLN A 157 -5.27 -1.57 29.23
N ILE A 158 -5.53 -0.93 28.09
CA ILE A 158 -6.17 -1.58 26.94
C ILE A 158 -5.23 -2.63 26.34
N GLN A 159 -3.95 -2.31 26.19
CA GLN A 159 -2.94 -3.23 25.66
C GLN A 159 -2.73 -4.45 26.56
N ASP A 160 -2.60 -4.25 27.87
CA ASP A 160 -2.41 -5.33 28.84
C ASP A 160 -3.61 -6.29 28.83
N LYS A 161 -4.83 -5.77 28.73
CA LYS A 161 -6.04 -6.60 28.59
C LYS A 161 -6.02 -7.42 27.30
N ALA A 162 -5.67 -6.80 26.17
CA ALA A 162 -5.61 -7.49 24.88
C ALA A 162 -4.55 -8.62 24.88
N GLN A 163 -3.37 -8.40 25.45
CA GLN A 163 -2.32 -9.42 25.56
C GLN A 163 -2.70 -10.58 26.49
N ASN A 164 -3.35 -10.28 27.62
CA ASN A 164 -3.81 -11.31 28.55
C ASN A 164 -4.88 -12.21 27.94
N GLU A 165 -5.74 -11.68 27.06
CA GLU A 165 -6.73 -12.47 26.32
C GLU A 165 -6.09 -13.37 25.24
N GLU A 166 -5.05 -12.90 24.53
CA GLU A 166 -4.28 -13.72 23.59
C GLU A 166 -3.59 -14.90 24.30
N ASN A 167 -2.87 -14.63 25.40
CA ASN A 167 -2.17 -15.66 26.18
C ASN A 167 -3.12 -16.73 26.76
N LYS A 168 -4.37 -16.35 27.08
CA LYS A 168 -5.37 -17.28 27.61
C LYS A 168 -5.91 -18.23 26.54
N LYS A 169 -5.96 -17.80 25.27
CA LYS A 169 -6.38 -18.64 24.13
C LYS A 169 -5.30 -19.62 23.72
N ASP A 170 -4.04 -19.17 23.69
CA ASP A 170 -2.90 -20.06 23.37
C ASP A 170 -2.73 -21.18 24.41
N ASN A 171 -3.07 -20.94 25.68
CA ASN A 171 -3.05 -21.97 26.73
C ASN A 171 -4.31 -22.86 26.74
N SER A 172 -5.41 -22.49 26.08
CA SER A 172 -6.62 -23.33 26.01
C SER A 172 -6.67 -24.22 24.78
N ASP A 173 -5.89 -23.92 23.74
CA ASP A 173 -5.78 -24.72 22.51
C ASP A 173 -4.64 -25.77 22.57
N ALA A 174 -3.94 -25.85 23.71
CA ALA A 174 -2.84 -26.78 23.98
C ALA A 174 -3.24 -27.99 24.88
N ASP A 175 -4.50 -28.03 25.34
CA ASP A 175 -5.13 -29.14 26.09
C ASP A 175 -6.19 -29.85 25.22
#